data_AF-A0A5N7K111-F1
#
_entry.id   AF-A0A5N7K111-F1
#
_cell.length_a   1.000
_cell.length_b   1.000
_cell.length_c   1.000
_cell.angle_alpha   90.00
_cell.angle_beta   90.00
_cell.angle_gamma   90.00
#
_symmetry.space_group_name_H-M   'P 1'
#
loop_
_entity.id
_entity.type
_entity.pdbx_description
1 polymer ?
#
loop_
_entity_poly.entity_id
_entity_poly.type
_entity_poly.pdbx_seq_one_letter_code
_entity_poly.pdbx_strand_id
1 'polypeptide(L)' 'DADFLVLDYNATPLLSYRLKQANSIAETLFVLMTLGDDRAILQTYAAGNLVHQR' A
#
# COMPACT_ATOMS: atom_id res chain seq x y z
N ASP A 1 -11.49 -11.82 -12.95
CA ASP A 1 -11.13 -10.40 -13.10
C ASP A 1 -9.81 -10.12 -12.42
N ALA A 2 -8.96 -9.30 -13.03
CA ALA A 2 -7.61 -8.99 -12.55
C ALA A 2 -7.58 -7.58 -11.95
N ASP A 3 -8.25 -7.46 -10.79
CA ASP A 3 -8.42 -6.21 -10.08
C ASP A 3 -7.55 -6.21 -8.82
N PHE A 4 -6.57 -5.31 -8.78
CA PHE A 4 -5.63 -5.25 -7.66
C PHE A 4 -4.95 -3.88 -7.56
N LEU A 5 -4.30 -3.67 -6.42
CA LEU A 5 -3.53 -2.47 -6.12
C LEU A 5 -2.06 -2.85 -5.97
N VAL A 6 -1.18 -1.97 -6.43
CA VAL A 6 0.23 -1.98 -6.07
C VAL A 6 0.42 -0.93 -4.99
N LEU A 7 0.96 -1.34 -3.84
CA LEU A 7 1.15 -0.46 -2.69
C LEU A 7 2.61 0.02 -2.59
N ASP A 8 2.79 1.29 -2.25
CA ASP A 8 4.09 1.88 -1.92
C ASP A 8 4.27 1.94 -0.39
N TYR A 9 5.08 1.01 0.13
CA TYR A 9 5.40 0.95 1.56
C TYR A 9 6.32 2.09 2.04
N ASN A 10 6.81 2.93 1.13
CA ASN A 10 7.61 4.10 1.42
C ASN A 10 6.89 5.42 1.11
N ALA A 11 5.56 5.38 0.93
CA ALA A 11 4.74 6.53 0.58
C ALA A 11 4.89 7.73 1.54
N THR A 12 5.19 7.47 2.81
CA THR A 12 5.58 8.52 3.77
C THR A 12 6.73 8.03 4.67
N PRO A 13 7.56 8.94 5.22
CA PRO A 13 8.62 8.56 6.16
C PRO A 13 8.09 7.82 7.40
N LEU A 14 6.93 8.22 7.92
CA LEU A 14 6.31 7.58 9.09
C LEU A 14 5.79 6.17 8.77
N LEU A 15 5.15 5.99 7.61
CA LEU A 15 4.68 4.67 7.16
C LEU A 15 5.87 3.70 6.99
N SER A 16 6.90 4.12 6.25
CA SER A 16 8.12 3.32 6.05
C SER A 16 8.77 2.92 7.37
N TYR A 17 8.91 3.87 8.30
CA TYR A 17 9.51 3.61 9.61
C TYR A 17 8.71 2.58 10.42
N ARG A 18 7.37 2.67 10.41
CA ARG A 18 6.51 1.73 11.15
C ARG A 18 6.47 0.35 10.52
N LEU A 19 6.43 0.26 9.19
CA LEU A 19 6.45 -1.01 8.47
C LEU A 19 7.76 -1.79 8.70
N LYS A 20 8.89 -1.12 8.91
CA LYS A 20 10.16 -1.79 9.29
C LYS A 20 10.10 -2.53 10.63
N GLN A 21 9.14 -2.20 11.48
CA GLN A 21 8.96 -2.85 12.79
C GLN A 21 7.87 -3.93 12.76
N ALA A 22 7.13 -4.06 11.66
CA ALA A 22 6.11 -5.08 11.51
C ALA A 22 6.77 -6.42 11.14
N ASN A 23 6.59 -7.42 12.00
CA ASN A 23 7.17 -8.77 11.85
C ASN A 23 6.13 -9.80 11.42
N SER A 24 4.89 -9.37 11.21
CA SER A 24 3.82 -10.23 10.73
C SER A 24 2.95 -9.50 9.69
N ILE A 25 2.21 -10.29 8.92
CA ILE A 25 1.22 -9.76 7.98
C ILE A 25 0.12 -8.98 8.72
N ALA A 26 -0.29 -9.43 9.90
CA ALA A 26 -1.30 -8.75 10.71
C ALA A 26 -0.82 -7.36 11.16
N GLU A 27 0.43 -7.25 11.61
CA GLU A 27 1.04 -5.96 11.96
C GLU A 27 1.20 -5.05 10.73
N THR A 28 1.59 -5.62 9.59
CA THR A 28 1.70 -4.87 8.32
C THR A 28 0.35 -4.27 7.92
N LEU A 29 -0.71 -5.08 7.95
CA LEU A 29 -2.07 -4.64 7.64
C LEU A 29 -2.56 -3.60 8.66
N PHE A 30 -2.25 -3.75 9.94
CA PHE A 30 -2.59 -2.77 10.96
C PHE A 30 -1.93 -1.41 10.70
N VAL A 31 -0.63 -1.41 10.35
CA VAL A 31 0.09 -0.19 9.99
C VAL A 31 -0.50 0.48 8.74
N LEU A 32 -0.78 -0.30 7.69
CA LEU A 32 -1.41 0.21 6.48
C LEU A 32 -2.82 0.77 6.73
N MET A 33 -3.61 0.12 7.58
CA MET A 33 -4.97 0.58 7.94
C MET A 33 -4.95 1.88 8.75
N THR A 34 -3.94 2.08 9.60
CA THR A 34 -3.89 3.23 10.51
C THR A 34 -3.14 4.43 9.94
N LEU A 35 -2.14 4.21 9.08
CA LEU A 35 -1.25 5.26 8.55
C LEU A 35 -1.31 5.39 7.03
N GLY A 36 -1.96 4.47 6.33
CA GLY A 36 -2.12 4.53 4.88
C GLY A 36 -3.08 5.65 4.48
N ASP A 37 -2.74 6.32 3.39
CA ASP A 37 -3.60 7.26 2.68
C ASP A 37 -3.47 7.03 1.16
N ASP A 38 -4.00 7.94 0.35
CA ASP A 38 -3.95 7.87 -1.11
C ASP A 38 -2.53 7.69 -1.65
N ARG A 39 -1.52 8.22 -0.96
CA ARG A 39 -0.12 8.11 -1.37
C ARG A 39 0.40 6.68 -1.26
N ALA A 40 -0.23 5.81 -0.47
CA ALA A 40 0.14 4.40 -0.39
C ALA A 40 -0.27 3.63 -1.66
N ILE A 41 -1.15 4.17 -2.50
CA ILE A 41 -1.54 3.55 -3.77
C ILE A 41 -0.57 4.00 -4.85
N LEU A 42 0.26 3.06 -5.34
CA LEU A 42 1.19 3.33 -6.44
C LEU A 42 0.50 3.14 -7.80
N GLN A 43 -0.22 2.03 -7.95
CA GLN A 43 -0.94 1.68 -9.17
C GLN A 43 -2.27 0.99 -8.85
N THR A 44 -3.26 1.20 -9.70
CA THR A 44 -4.54 0.47 -9.67
C THR A 44 -4.75 -0.21 -11.00
N TYR A 45 -5.07 -1.50 -10.95
CA TYR A 45 -5.43 -2.31 -12.10
C TYR A 45 -6.90 -2.71 -12.01
N ALA A 46 -7.61 -2.57 -13.13
CA ALA A 46 -9.00 -3.01 -13.29
C ALA A 46 -9.15 -3.78 -14.62
N ALA A 47 -9.77 -4.95 -14.57
CA ALA A 47 -9.84 -5.91 -15.67
C ALA A 47 -8.45 -6.20 -16.30
N GLY A 48 -7.39 -6.20 -15.49
CA GLY A 48 -6.01 -6.41 -15.94
C GLY A 48 -5.35 -5.20 -16.61
N ASN A 49 -6.05 -4.06 -16.72
CA ASN A 49 -5.51 -2.84 -17.30
C ASN A 49 -5.09 -1.87 -16.20
N LEU A 50 -3.95 -1.20 -16.38
CA LEU A 50 -3.55 -0.09 -15.52
C LEU A 50 -4.52 1.08 -15.75
N VAL A 51 -5.26 1.46 -14.71
CA VAL A 51 -6.25 2.55 -14.77
C VAL A 51 -5.85 3.77 -13.96
N HIS A 52 -4.90 3.63 -13.04
CA HIS A 52 -4.34 4.73 -12.26
C HIS A 52 -2.87 4.45 -11.94
N GLN A 53 -2.06 5.49 -12.06
CA GLN A 53 -0.67 5.53 -11.60
C GLN A 53 -0.39 6.93 -11.06
N ARG A 54 0.16 7.00 -9.85
CA ARG A 54 0.62 8.25 -9.24
C ARG A 54 1.96 8.69 -9.80
#